data_AF-A0A9P5XXR3-F1
#
_entry.id   AF-A0A9P5XXR3-F1
#
_cell.length_a   1.000
_cell.length_b   1.000
_cell.length_c   1.000
_cell.angle_alpha   90.00
_cell.angle_beta   90.00
_cell.angle_gamma   90.00
#
_symmetry.space_group_name_H-M   'P 1'
#
loop_
_entity.id
_entity.type
_entity.pdbx_description
1 polymer ?
#
loop_
_entity_poly.entity_id
_entity_poly.type
_entity_poly.pdbx_seq_one_letter_code
_entity_poly.pdbx_strand_id
1 'polypeptide(L)'
;MSNLEVIDREPAVPVEIQFSTKFCSPDSDISYTSTDNVRFLVHKQNLKVNATGFILPSEESTNTILPESTKVLETLFQFCYPDRHPNLMSLEFEDFVLIAEAAEKYHVHAATNICNVRMKRTLPNHAIEVMEYSARHNHPDLLAKTASLLLDVPMSTILPRLPSHLVIPWARIECFKEYFCS
;
A
#
# COMPACT_ATOMS: atom_id res chain seq x y z
N MET A 1 24.12 27.81 48.38
CA MET A 1 24.19 28.55 47.12
C MET A 1 24.57 27.57 46.03
N SER A 2 23.58 26.95 45.40
CA SER A 2 23.75 25.98 44.31
C SER A 2 23.34 26.65 43.01
N ASN A 3 24.31 26.83 42.11
CA ASN A 3 24.09 27.37 40.77
C ASN A 3 23.31 26.36 39.94
N LEU A 4 22.13 26.75 39.46
CA LEU A 4 21.42 26.06 38.38
C LEU A 4 22.06 26.50 37.06
N GLU A 5 22.75 25.57 36.40
CA GLU A 5 23.19 25.74 35.02
C GLU A 5 21.94 25.87 34.13
N VAL A 6 21.81 27.05 33.51
CA VAL A 6 20.86 27.29 32.44
C VAL A 6 21.35 26.50 31.24
N ILE A 7 20.71 25.35 30.99
CA ILE A 7 20.90 24.60 29.75
C ILE A 7 20.22 25.42 28.66
N ASP A 8 21.01 26.22 27.94
CA ASP A 8 20.59 26.84 26.69
C ASP A 8 20.20 25.72 25.71
N ARG A 9 18.89 25.51 25.55
CA ARG A 9 18.37 24.67 24.48
C ARG A 9 18.62 25.41 23.18
N GLU A 10 19.53 24.86 22.37
CA GLU A 10 19.72 25.27 20.99
C GLU A 10 18.35 25.39 20.29
N PRO A 11 18.04 26.52 19.64
CA PRO A 11 16.75 26.70 18.99
C PRO A 11 16.61 25.64 17.90
N ALA A 12 15.52 24.86 17.96
CA ALA A 12 15.22 23.84 16.96
C ALA A 12 15.28 24.49 15.56
N VAL A 13 16.15 23.99 14.70
CA VAL A 13 16.22 24.40 13.29
C VAL A 13 14.81 24.25 12.72
N PRO A 14 14.22 25.30 12.09
CA PRO A 14 12.94 25.17 11.43
C PRO A 14 13.04 24.04 10.40
N VAL A 15 12.31 22.94 10.62
CA VAL A 15 12.24 21.87 9.63
C VAL A 15 11.55 22.46 8.41
N GLU A 16 12.32 22.71 7.36
CA GLU A 16 11.79 23.23 6.10
C GLU A 16 10.80 22.22 5.54
N ILE A 17 9.56 22.64 5.33
CA ILE A 17 8.50 21.77 4.82
C ILE A 17 8.78 21.54 3.34
N GLN A 18 9.21 20.33 3.00
CA GLN A 18 9.39 19.94 1.61
C GLN A 18 8.02 19.65 0.98
N PHE A 19 7.74 20.23 -0.18
CA PHE A 19 6.53 19.94 -0.96
C PHE A 19 6.85 18.97 -2.09
N SER A 20 5.88 18.12 -2.46
CA SER A 20 5.99 17.31 -3.67
C SER A 20 6.13 18.23 -4.89
N THR A 21 7.03 17.88 -5.80
CA THR A 21 7.21 18.64 -7.05
C THR A 21 6.07 18.43 -8.05
N LYS A 22 5.26 17.38 -7.86
CA LYS A 22 4.12 17.03 -8.73
C LYS A 22 2.78 17.47 -8.16
N PHE A 23 2.66 17.46 -6.83
CA PHE A 23 1.41 17.74 -6.11
C PHE A 23 1.61 18.92 -5.15
N CYS A 24 1.72 20.12 -5.73
CA CYS A 24 1.92 21.38 -4.99
C CYS A 24 1.11 22.55 -5.57
N SER A 25 -0.04 22.26 -6.19
CA SER A 25 -0.84 23.29 -6.85
C SER A 25 -1.47 24.25 -5.82
N PRO A 26 -1.43 25.58 -6.03
CA PRO A 26 -1.92 26.55 -5.07
C PRO A 26 -3.45 26.57 -4.91
N ASP A 27 -4.20 25.97 -5.84
CA ASP A 27 -5.65 25.80 -5.82
C ASP A 27 -6.11 24.49 -5.16
N SER A 28 -5.19 23.72 -4.58
CA SER A 28 -5.50 22.52 -3.82
C SER A 28 -6.28 22.86 -2.53
N ASP A 29 -7.24 22.02 -2.16
CA ASP A 29 -8.17 22.24 -1.05
C ASP A 29 -7.88 21.35 0.18
N ILE A 30 -6.97 20.38 0.06
CA ILE A 30 -6.53 19.49 1.14
C ILE A 30 -5.03 19.20 1.05
N SER A 31 -4.44 18.81 2.19
CA SER A 31 -3.04 18.42 2.24
C SER A 31 -2.78 17.15 3.04
N TYR A 32 -1.80 16.37 2.56
CA TYR A 32 -1.29 15.18 3.22
C TYR A 32 0.22 15.30 3.43
N THR A 33 0.75 14.66 4.46
CA THR A 33 2.20 14.56 4.68
C THR A 33 2.60 13.09 4.78
N SER A 34 3.61 12.69 4.02
CA SER A 34 4.19 11.35 4.07
C SER A 34 5.06 11.12 5.31
N THR A 35 5.48 9.88 5.53
CA THR A 35 6.42 9.52 6.61
C THR A 35 7.82 10.09 6.44
N ASP A 36 8.24 10.37 5.20
CA ASP A 36 9.49 11.05 4.85
C ASP A 36 9.34 12.58 4.77
N ASN A 37 8.30 13.13 5.43
CA ASN A 37 8.06 14.57 5.66
C ASN A 37 7.84 15.42 4.41
N VAL A 38 7.34 14.82 3.31
CA VAL A 38 6.94 15.56 2.12
C VAL A 38 5.45 15.85 2.17
N ARG A 39 5.10 17.12 1.95
CA ARG A 39 3.73 17.59 1.90
C ARG A 39 3.19 17.59 0.47
N PHE A 40 1.98 17.08 0.34
CA PHE A 40 1.21 16.96 -0.88
C PHE A 40 0.03 17.91 -0.79
N LEU A 41 -0.11 18.78 -1.77
CA LEU A 41 -1.30 19.60 -1.98
C LEU A 41 -2.11 18.93 -3.08
N VAL A 42 -3.32 18.46 -2.75
CA VAL A 42 -4.16 17.69 -3.66
C VAL A 42 -5.61 18.18 -3.65
N HIS A 43 -6.38 17.79 -4.67
CA HIS A 43 -7.78 18.17 -4.83
C HIS A 43 -8.71 17.08 -4.30
N LYS A 44 -9.57 17.44 -3.35
CA LYS A 44 -10.59 16.59 -2.73
C LYS A 44 -11.50 15.95 -3.77
N GLN A 45 -11.84 16.68 -4.84
CA GLN A 45 -12.68 16.17 -5.91
C GLN A 45 -12.04 14.99 -6.65
N ASN A 46 -10.74 15.05 -6.91
CA ASN A 46 -10.01 13.98 -7.59
C ASN A 46 -9.96 12.72 -6.73
N LEU A 47 -9.71 12.87 -5.42
CA LEU A 47 -9.72 11.74 -4.49
C LEU A 47 -11.13 11.16 -4.30
N LYS A 48 -12.17 11.99 -4.18
CA LYS A 48 -13.56 11.51 -4.07
C LYS A 48 -13.98 10.61 -5.23
N VAL A 49 -13.53 10.92 -6.43
CA VAL A 49 -13.89 10.18 -7.65
C VAL A 49 -13.06 8.91 -7.80
N ASN A 50 -11.77 8.93 -7.42
CA ASN A 50 -10.83 7.86 -7.76
C ASN A 50 -10.35 7.00 -6.58
N ALA A 51 -10.55 7.45 -5.34
CA ALA A 51 -9.96 6.85 -4.15
C ALA A 51 -10.81 7.06 -2.88
N THR A 52 -11.75 6.16 -2.62
CA THR A 52 -12.76 6.30 -1.57
C THR A 52 -12.25 6.03 -0.15
N GLY A 53 -11.05 5.45 0.00
CA GLY A 53 -10.47 5.13 1.30
C GLY A 53 -9.67 6.25 1.95
N PHE A 54 -9.43 7.38 1.27
CA PHE A 54 -8.78 8.53 1.90
C PHE A 54 -9.72 9.21 2.90
N ILE A 55 -9.19 9.52 4.08
CA ILE A 55 -9.86 10.43 5.02
C ILE A 55 -9.73 11.84 4.44
N LEU A 56 -10.85 12.42 4.06
CA LEU A 56 -10.90 13.78 3.52
C LEU A 56 -11.10 14.77 4.69
N PRO A 57 -10.15 15.69 4.93
CA PRO A 57 -10.33 16.74 5.93
C PRO A 57 -11.63 17.52 5.74
N SER A 58 -12.25 17.88 6.87
CA SER A 58 -13.45 18.72 6.90
C SER A 58 -13.12 20.20 6.67
N GLU A 59 -11.95 20.65 7.12
CA GLU A 59 -11.47 22.03 6.99
C GLU A 59 -10.38 22.11 5.92
N GLU A 60 -10.41 23.17 5.11
CA GLU A 60 -9.53 23.41 3.93
C GLU A 60 -8.06 23.70 4.28
N SER A 61 -7.64 23.43 5.52
CA SER A 61 -6.28 23.69 6.02
C SER A 61 -5.74 22.61 6.94
N THR A 62 -6.47 21.52 7.17
CA THR A 62 -5.95 20.43 8.01
C THR A 62 -5.01 19.56 7.18
N ASN A 63 -3.75 19.48 7.61
CA ASN A 63 -2.79 18.54 7.07
C ASN A 63 -2.90 17.19 7.78
N THR A 64 -3.06 16.10 7.02
CA THR A 64 -3.15 14.73 7.58
C THR A 64 -1.86 13.96 7.31
N ILE A 65 -1.27 13.37 8.35
CA ILE A 65 -0.08 12.52 8.20
C ILE A 65 -0.53 11.12 7.79
N LEU A 66 0.07 10.61 6.72
CA LEU A 66 -0.18 9.27 6.20
C LEU A 66 1.06 8.38 6.45
N PRO A 67 0.87 7.08 6.76
CA PRO A 67 1.98 6.17 7.06
C PRO A 67 2.80 5.72 5.82
N GLU A 68 2.43 6.16 4.62
CA GLU A 68 3.11 5.85 3.37
C GLU A 68 4.25 6.84 3.08
N SER A 69 5.25 6.38 2.32
CA SER A 69 6.35 7.22 1.85
C SER A 69 5.94 8.12 0.68
N THR A 70 6.78 9.11 0.36
CA THR A 70 6.56 10.02 -0.77
C THR A 70 6.34 9.24 -2.07
N LYS A 71 7.17 8.23 -2.33
CA LYS A 71 7.10 7.41 -3.55
C LYS A 71 5.76 6.71 -3.71
N VAL A 72 5.23 6.14 -2.63
CA VAL A 72 3.94 5.44 -2.64
C VAL A 72 2.81 6.45 -2.87
N LEU A 73 2.77 7.55 -2.11
CA LEU A 73 1.72 8.56 -2.24
C LEU A 73 1.73 9.26 -3.60
N GLU A 74 2.90 9.65 -4.13
CA GLU A 74 3.00 10.22 -5.49
C GLU A 74 2.42 9.27 -6.54
N THR A 75 2.72 7.97 -6.41
CA THR A 75 2.21 6.95 -7.34
C THR A 75 0.69 6.86 -7.28
N LEU A 76 0.10 6.80 -6.07
CA LEU A 76 -1.35 6.72 -5.89
C LEU A 76 -2.07 7.99 -6.35
N PHE A 77 -1.54 9.16 -6.01
CA PHE A 77 -2.13 10.43 -6.43
C PHE A 77 -2.08 10.59 -7.95
N GLN A 78 -1.03 10.08 -8.62
CA GLN A 78 -0.98 10.09 -10.09
C GLN A 78 -2.10 9.25 -10.73
N PHE A 79 -2.58 8.17 -10.08
CA PHE A 79 -3.77 7.43 -10.53
C PHE A 79 -5.08 8.18 -10.28
N CYS A 80 -5.09 9.19 -9.40
CA CYS A 80 -6.29 9.94 -9.05
C CYS A 80 -6.48 11.20 -9.91
N TYR A 81 -5.48 11.57 -10.71
CA TYR A 81 -5.48 12.76 -11.55
C TYR A 81 -5.65 12.38 -13.02
N PRO A 82 -6.20 13.28 -13.86
CA PRO A 82 -6.43 13.04 -15.28
C PRO A 82 -5.13 13.09 -16.11
N ASP A 83 -4.14 12.31 -15.69
CA ASP A 83 -2.82 12.20 -16.30
C ASP A 83 -2.52 10.75 -16.70
N ARG A 84 -1.41 10.56 -17.40
CA ARG A 84 -0.92 9.22 -17.71
C ARG A 84 -0.61 8.47 -16.41
N HIS A 85 -1.22 7.30 -16.22
CA HIS A 85 -0.92 6.43 -15.08
C HIS A 85 0.56 6.02 -15.04
N PRO A 86 1.13 5.89 -13.82
CA PRO A 86 2.53 5.50 -13.66
C PRO A 86 2.76 4.07 -14.14
N ASN A 87 3.96 3.80 -14.65
CA ASN A 87 4.33 2.45 -15.02
C ASN A 87 4.78 1.66 -13.78
N LEU A 88 3.93 0.78 -13.30
CA LEU A 88 4.27 -0.10 -12.17
C LEU A 88 5.12 -1.29 -12.58
N MET A 89 5.29 -1.59 -13.88
CA MET A 89 5.97 -2.81 -14.37
C MET A 89 7.50 -2.78 -14.24
N SER A 90 8.11 -1.62 -14.03
CA SER A 90 9.56 -1.47 -13.87
C SER A 90 10.03 -1.33 -12.42
N LEU A 91 9.12 -1.33 -11.46
CA LEU A 91 9.48 -1.23 -10.04
C LEU A 91 10.09 -2.53 -9.54
N GLU A 92 10.93 -2.45 -8.52
CA GLU A 92 11.34 -3.60 -7.72
C GLU A 92 10.13 -4.17 -6.97
N PHE A 93 10.17 -5.46 -6.62
CA PHE A 93 9.02 -6.13 -6.03
C PHE A 93 8.63 -5.54 -4.67
N GLU A 94 9.62 -5.22 -3.84
CA GLU A 94 9.43 -4.67 -2.50
C GLU A 94 8.70 -3.32 -2.54
N ASP A 95 9.13 -2.42 -3.44
CA ASP A 95 8.47 -1.13 -3.67
C ASP A 95 7.04 -1.31 -4.19
N PHE A 96 6.87 -2.25 -5.11
CA PHE A 96 5.58 -2.53 -5.73
C PHE A 96 4.55 -3.04 -4.72
N VAL A 97 4.94 -3.92 -3.80
CA VAL A 97 4.04 -4.45 -2.77
C VAL A 97 3.52 -3.33 -1.87
N LEU A 98 4.36 -2.35 -1.50
CA LEU A 98 3.92 -1.19 -0.72
C LEU A 98 2.86 -0.35 -1.44
N ILE A 99 3.00 -0.20 -2.76
CA ILE A 99 2.00 0.50 -3.60
C ILE A 99 0.72 -0.32 -3.69
N ALA A 100 0.81 -1.64 -3.85
CA ALA A 100 -0.36 -2.51 -3.92
C ALA A 100 -1.16 -2.49 -2.61
N GLU A 101 -0.50 -2.62 -1.46
CA GLU A 101 -1.14 -2.53 -0.14
C GLU A 101 -1.83 -1.17 0.07
N ALA A 102 -1.15 -0.08 -0.30
CA ALA A 102 -1.73 1.25 -0.15
C ALA A 102 -2.87 1.51 -1.15
N ALA A 103 -2.81 0.97 -2.38
CA ALA A 103 -3.89 1.04 -3.35
C ALA A 103 -5.16 0.37 -2.83
N GLU A 104 -5.04 -0.80 -2.19
CA GLU A 104 -6.16 -1.48 -1.53
C GLU A 104 -6.71 -0.67 -0.37
N LYS A 105 -5.83 -0.20 0.53
CA LYS A 105 -6.17 0.60 1.71
C LYS A 105 -6.96 1.85 1.36
N TYR A 106 -6.54 2.57 0.31
CA TYR A 106 -7.18 3.80 -0.12
C TYR A 106 -8.24 3.62 -1.21
N HIS A 107 -8.52 2.36 -1.59
CA HIS A 107 -9.48 2.00 -2.62
C HIS A 107 -9.23 2.73 -3.95
N VAL A 108 -7.96 2.82 -4.36
CA VAL A 108 -7.54 3.39 -5.65
C VAL A 108 -7.72 2.32 -6.73
N HIS A 109 -8.97 2.09 -7.16
CA HIS A 109 -9.33 0.94 -8.00
C HIS A 109 -8.50 0.82 -9.30
N ALA A 110 -8.16 1.94 -9.94
CA ALA A 110 -7.30 1.93 -11.12
C ALA A 110 -5.90 1.35 -10.82
N ALA A 111 -5.32 1.70 -9.67
CA ALA A 111 -4.04 1.16 -9.22
C ALA A 111 -4.18 -0.31 -8.82
N THR A 112 -5.21 -0.69 -8.05
CA THR A 112 -5.48 -2.07 -7.65
C THR A 112 -5.56 -3.02 -8.85
N ASN A 113 -6.25 -2.63 -9.91
CA ASN A 113 -6.37 -3.43 -11.13
C ASN A 113 -5.00 -3.74 -11.75
N ILE A 114 -4.14 -2.72 -11.87
CA ILE A 114 -2.78 -2.90 -12.40
C ILE A 114 -1.92 -3.71 -11.44
N CYS A 115 -2.07 -3.51 -10.12
CA CYS A 115 -1.37 -4.29 -9.11
C CYS A 115 -1.73 -5.77 -9.20
N ASN A 116 -3.01 -6.13 -9.34
CA ASN A 116 -3.44 -7.52 -9.52
C ASN A 116 -2.85 -8.17 -10.77
N VAL A 117 -2.78 -7.43 -11.88
CA VAL A 117 -2.13 -7.91 -13.11
C VAL A 117 -0.65 -8.17 -12.88
N ARG A 118 0.04 -7.27 -12.17
CA ARG A 118 1.47 -7.42 -11.87
C ARG A 118 1.75 -8.53 -10.85
N MET A 119 0.96 -8.67 -9.79
CA MET A 119 1.04 -9.78 -8.84
C MET A 119 0.93 -11.14 -9.54
N LYS A 120 0.06 -11.26 -10.54
CA LYS A 120 -0.02 -12.49 -11.33
C LYS A 120 1.24 -12.76 -12.15
N ARG A 121 1.92 -11.70 -12.63
CA ARG A 121 3.16 -11.80 -13.43
C ARG A 121 4.40 -12.09 -12.61
N THR A 122 4.37 -11.85 -11.30
CA THR A 122 5.49 -12.16 -10.40
C THR A 122 5.50 -13.62 -9.95
N LEU A 123 4.47 -14.39 -10.31
CA LEU A 123 4.44 -15.84 -10.12
C LEU A 123 5.35 -16.55 -11.15
N PRO A 124 6.03 -17.64 -10.75
CA PRO A 124 5.96 -18.29 -9.44
C PRO A 124 6.88 -17.68 -8.36
N ASN A 125 7.76 -16.74 -8.73
CA ASN A 125 8.88 -16.28 -7.89
C ASN A 125 8.44 -15.71 -6.53
N HIS A 126 7.27 -15.06 -6.46
CA HIS A 126 6.74 -14.44 -5.24
C HIS A 126 5.41 -15.07 -4.80
N ALA A 127 5.26 -16.39 -4.93
CA ALA A 127 3.99 -17.06 -4.70
C ALA A 127 3.44 -16.90 -3.27
N ILE A 128 4.30 -16.84 -2.26
CA ILE A 128 3.88 -16.69 -0.86
C ILE A 128 3.36 -15.26 -0.61
N GLU A 129 4.07 -14.24 -1.08
CA GLU A 129 3.68 -12.84 -0.94
C GLU A 129 2.39 -12.55 -1.71
N VAL A 130 2.26 -13.10 -2.92
CA VAL A 130 1.03 -13.00 -3.72
C VAL A 130 -0.13 -13.71 -3.02
N MET A 131 0.10 -14.86 -2.38
CA MET A 131 -0.92 -15.55 -1.59
C MET A 131 -1.39 -14.68 -0.42
N GLU A 132 -0.45 -14.14 0.37
CA GLU A 132 -0.76 -13.27 1.51
C GLU A 132 -1.57 -12.04 1.09
N TYR A 133 -1.12 -11.34 0.04
CA TYR A 133 -1.82 -10.20 -0.52
C TYR A 133 -3.25 -10.59 -0.98
N SER A 134 -3.37 -11.68 -1.73
CA SER A 134 -4.67 -12.12 -2.26
C SER A 134 -5.63 -12.56 -1.17
N ALA A 135 -5.12 -13.22 -0.14
CA ALA A 135 -5.90 -13.65 1.02
C ALA A 135 -6.37 -12.46 1.86
N ARG A 136 -5.51 -11.46 2.06
CA ARG A 136 -5.80 -10.25 2.84
C ARG A 136 -6.86 -9.36 2.18
N HIS A 137 -6.78 -9.20 0.86
CA HIS A 137 -7.64 -8.28 0.10
C HIS A 137 -8.75 -8.98 -0.69
N ASN A 138 -8.97 -10.27 -0.44
CA ASN A 138 -10.05 -11.06 -1.02
C ASN A 138 -10.02 -11.13 -2.56
N HIS A 139 -8.87 -11.51 -3.14
CA HIS A 139 -8.68 -11.78 -4.57
C HIS A 139 -8.67 -13.30 -4.85
N PRO A 140 -9.82 -13.98 -4.91
CA PRO A 140 -9.90 -15.44 -4.99
C PRO A 140 -9.23 -16.01 -6.25
N ASP A 141 -9.31 -15.31 -7.38
CA ASP A 141 -8.70 -15.75 -8.65
C ASP A 141 -7.17 -15.77 -8.59
N LEU A 142 -6.59 -14.85 -7.82
CA LEU A 142 -5.14 -14.76 -7.63
C LEU A 142 -4.70 -15.75 -6.55
N LEU A 143 -5.47 -15.87 -5.46
CA LEU A 143 -5.26 -16.86 -4.40
C LEU A 143 -5.31 -18.30 -4.93
N ALA A 144 -6.25 -18.62 -5.82
CA ALA A 144 -6.35 -19.93 -6.42
C ALA A 144 -5.11 -20.29 -7.27
N LYS A 145 -4.47 -19.30 -7.90
CA LYS A 145 -3.24 -19.51 -8.68
C LYS A 145 -2.04 -19.81 -7.79
N THR A 146 -1.99 -19.23 -6.59
CA THR A 146 -0.89 -19.51 -5.65
C THR A 146 -1.07 -20.86 -4.98
N ALA A 147 -2.31 -21.32 -4.76
CA ALA A 147 -2.59 -22.62 -4.18
C ALA A 147 -1.83 -23.75 -4.91
N SER A 148 -1.92 -23.82 -6.25
CA SER A 148 -1.21 -24.85 -7.03
C SER A 148 0.32 -24.75 -6.97
N LEU A 149 0.86 -23.55 -6.73
CA LEU A 149 2.30 -23.30 -6.68
C LEU A 149 2.89 -23.60 -5.30
N LEU A 150 2.05 -23.60 -4.26
CA LEU A 150 2.46 -23.73 -2.87
C LEU A 150 2.07 -25.10 -2.26
N LEU A 151 1.60 -26.05 -3.08
CA LEU A 151 1.21 -27.40 -2.62
C LEU A 151 2.35 -28.20 -1.96
N ASP A 152 3.59 -27.91 -2.33
CA ASP A 152 4.76 -28.62 -1.79
C ASP A 152 5.44 -27.82 -0.65
N VAL A 153 4.85 -26.68 -0.25
CA VAL A 153 5.34 -25.86 0.87
C VAL A 153 4.68 -26.32 2.17
N PRO A 154 5.45 -26.59 3.24
CA PRO A 154 4.88 -27.08 4.49
C PRO A 154 3.76 -26.20 5.05
N MET A 155 2.66 -26.80 5.49
CA MET A 155 1.53 -26.09 6.11
C MET A 155 1.91 -25.26 7.33
N SER A 156 2.91 -25.69 8.08
CA SER A 156 3.47 -24.90 9.19
C SER A 156 4.01 -23.54 8.75
N THR A 157 4.38 -23.40 7.47
CA THR A 157 4.83 -22.15 6.85
C THR A 157 3.64 -21.33 6.32
N ILE A 158 2.65 -21.99 5.70
CA ILE A 158 1.52 -21.32 5.03
C ILE A 158 0.43 -20.87 6.01
N LEU A 159 -0.03 -21.77 6.90
CA LEU A 159 -1.19 -21.50 7.74
C LEU A 159 -1.06 -20.25 8.63
N PRO A 160 0.10 -19.93 9.24
CA PRO A 160 0.23 -18.72 10.05
C PRO A 160 0.12 -17.41 9.26
N ARG A 161 0.25 -17.46 7.93
CA ARG A 161 0.22 -16.31 7.02
C ARG A 161 -1.17 -16.03 6.46
N LEU A 162 -2.10 -16.97 6.63
CA LEU A 162 -3.46 -16.87 6.15
C LEU A 162 -4.38 -16.24 7.20
N PRO A 163 -5.37 -15.44 6.79
CA PRO A 163 -6.50 -15.09 7.63
C PRO A 163 -7.21 -16.36 8.16
N SER A 164 -7.69 -16.30 9.39
CA SER A 164 -8.29 -17.46 10.08
C SER A 164 -9.43 -18.14 9.30
N HIS A 165 -10.24 -17.37 8.59
CA HIS A 165 -11.34 -17.88 7.77
C HIS A 165 -10.90 -18.64 6.51
N LEU A 166 -9.62 -18.52 6.10
CA LEU A 166 -9.04 -19.21 4.94
C LEU A 166 -8.23 -20.45 5.31
N VAL A 167 -7.93 -20.67 6.60
CA VAL A 167 -7.17 -21.84 7.08
C VAL A 167 -7.86 -23.16 6.71
N ILE A 168 -9.15 -23.31 7.01
CA ILE A 168 -9.90 -24.53 6.69
C ILE A 168 -10.03 -24.73 5.16
N PRO A 169 -10.45 -23.73 4.37
CA PRO A 169 -10.46 -23.83 2.91
C PRO A 169 -9.10 -24.25 2.33
N TRP A 170 -7.99 -23.69 2.81
CA TRP A 170 -6.66 -24.00 2.32
C TRP A 170 -6.25 -25.45 2.62
N ALA A 171 -6.45 -25.91 3.86
CA ALA A 171 -6.12 -27.28 4.26
C ALA A 171 -6.87 -28.34 3.43
N ARG A 172 -8.10 -28.04 3.00
CA ARG A 172 -8.87 -28.96 2.15
C ARG A 172 -8.27 -29.13 0.76
N ILE A 173 -7.65 -28.09 0.19
CA ILE A 173 -7.02 -28.16 -1.14
C ILE A 173 -5.86 -29.15 -1.11
N GLU A 174 -5.05 -29.10 -0.06
CA GLU A 174 -3.86 -29.94 0.09
C GLU A 174 -4.23 -31.40 0.40
N CYS A 175 -5.17 -31.64 1.33
CA CYS A 175 -5.70 -32.99 1.56
C CYS A 175 -6.31 -33.60 0.29
N PHE A 176 -6.95 -32.80 -0.57
CA PHE A 176 -7.47 -33.35 -1.83
C PHE A 176 -6.36 -33.90 -2.74
N LYS A 177 -5.18 -33.26 -2.76
CA LYS A 177 -4.01 -33.75 -3.53
C LYS A 177 -3.46 -35.06 -2.95
N GLU A 178 -3.28 -35.13 -1.64
CA GLU A 178 -2.69 -36.32 -0.98
C GLU A 178 -3.52 -37.58 -1.17
N TYR A 179 -4.85 -37.47 -1.13
CA TYR A 179 -5.77 -38.63 -1.14
C TYR A 179 -6.32 -39.00 -2.53
N PHE A 180 -6.32 -38.11 -3.51
CA PHE A 180 -6.98 -38.35 -4.81
C PHE A 180 -6.07 -38.21 -6.05
N CYS A 181 -4.80 -37.85 -5.88
CA CYS A 181 -3.83 -37.77 -6.99
C CYS A 181 -2.60 -38.66 -6.78
N SER A 182 -2.66 -39.59 -5.80
CA SER A 182 -1.67 -40.64 -5.54
C SER A 182 -2.02 -41.96 -6.23
#